data_AF-A0A4Y2JCZ2-F1
#
_entry.id   AF-A0A4Y2JCZ2-F1
#
_cell.length_a   1.000
_cell.length_b   1.000
_cell.length_c   1.000
_cell.angle_alpha   90.00
_cell.angle_beta   90.00
_cell.angle_gamma   90.00
#
_symmetry.space_group_name_H-M   'P 1'
#
loop_
_entity.id
_entity.type
_entity.pdbx_description
1 polymer ?
#
loop_
_entity_poly.entity_id
_entity_poly.type
_entity_poly.pdbx_seq_one_letter_code
_entity_poly.pdbx_strand_id
1 'polypeptide(L)'
;MLLPSHEGKISFKFNANSKRVKIKTEKKSKVVLEEGLSDLLGFHPHVVEGVEESSFVADPQAAFPVFYVYSDIVQPVVVGHVEAPLLRVVRISGKDGDVISAHYDRPHYVPVIRQYFQTIEIE
;
A
#
# COMPACT_ATOMS: atom_id res chain seq x y z
N MET A 1 -4.05 11.64 -11.63
CA MET A 1 -3.14 11.09 -12.65
C MET A 1 -4.00 10.72 -13.86
N LEU A 2 -3.81 11.39 -15.01
CA LEU A 2 -4.49 11.04 -16.26
C LEU A 2 -3.44 10.42 -17.18
N LEU A 3 -3.69 9.18 -17.63
CA LEU A 3 -2.83 8.53 -18.61
C LEU A 3 -3.11 9.19 -19.98
N PRO A 4 -2.10 9.75 -20.67
CA PRO A 4 -2.28 10.56 -21.89
C PRO A 4 -3.05 9.86 -23.03
N SER A 5 -3.05 8.53 -23.09
CA SER A 5 -3.74 7.75 -24.12
C SER A 5 -5.26 7.60 -23.91
N HIS A 6 -5.78 7.98 -22.75
CA HIS A 6 -7.19 7.79 -22.36
C HIS A 6 -7.86 9.06 -21.84
N GLU A 7 -7.30 10.23 -22.17
CA GLU A 7 -7.84 11.53 -21.76
C GLU A 7 -9.31 11.66 -22.20
N GLY A 8 -10.20 11.93 -21.24
CA GLY A 8 -11.66 11.98 -21.45
C GLY A 8 -12.39 10.63 -21.45
N LYS A 9 -11.71 9.50 -21.70
CA LYS A 9 -12.34 8.17 -21.84
C LYS A 9 -12.52 7.43 -20.53
N ILE A 10 -11.62 7.65 -19.57
CA ILE A 10 -11.64 7.02 -18.25
C ILE A 10 -11.43 8.11 -17.19
N SER A 11 -12.28 8.13 -16.17
CA SER A 11 -12.13 9.04 -15.04
C SER A 11 -12.35 8.33 -13.72
N PHE A 12 -11.50 8.64 -12.74
CA PHE A 12 -11.60 8.20 -11.37
C PHE A 12 -11.91 9.42 -10.51
N LYS A 13 -12.94 9.34 -9.66
CA LYS A 13 -13.31 10.42 -8.74
C LYS A 13 -13.44 9.87 -7.32
N PHE A 14 -12.66 10.41 -6.40
CA PHE A 14 -12.78 10.12 -4.99
C PHE A 14 -13.78 11.08 -4.33
N ASN A 15 -14.70 10.55 -3.54
CA ASN A 15 -15.63 11.32 -2.74
C ASN A 15 -15.12 11.41 -1.29
N ALA A 16 -14.72 12.60 -0.85
CA ALA A 16 -14.16 12.80 0.50
C ALA A 16 -15.13 12.49 1.65
N ASN A 17 -16.45 12.60 1.41
CA ASN A 17 -17.47 12.36 2.43
C ASN A 17 -17.73 10.85 2.61
N SER A 18 -17.93 10.12 1.51
CA SER A 18 -18.17 8.67 1.57
C SER A 18 -16.87 7.85 1.63
N LYS A 19 -15.73 8.47 1.33
CA LYS A 19 -14.42 7.85 1.11
C LYS A 19 -14.44 6.79 0.00
N ARG A 20 -15.41 6.85 -0.92
CA ARG A 20 -15.58 5.89 -2.03
C ARG A 20 -15.07 6.45 -3.34
N VAL A 21 -14.74 5.55 -4.27
CA VAL A 21 -14.24 5.90 -5.60
C VAL A 21 -15.31 5.59 -6.64
N LYS A 22 -15.54 6.55 -7.53
CA LYS A 22 -16.38 6.39 -8.71
C LYS A 22 -15.50 6.30 -9.95
N ILE A 23 -15.68 5.22 -10.70
CA ILE A 23 -15.04 5.00 -12.00
C ILE A 23 -16.08 5.27 -13.08
N LYS A 24 -15.70 6.07 -14.07
CA LYS A 24 -16.51 6.29 -15.27
C LYS A 24 -15.67 5.99 -16.50
N THR A 25 -16.20 5.13 -17.37
CA THR A 25 -15.64 4.78 -18.67
C THR A 25 -16.60 5.15 -19.79
N GLU A 26 -16.05 5.57 -20.93
CA GLU A 26 -16.82 5.83 -22.15
C GLU A 26 -16.98 4.57 -23.01
N LYS A 27 -17.89 4.62 -24.00
CA LYS A 27 -18.16 3.49 -24.91
C LYS A 27 -16.86 3.01 -25.57
N LYS A 28 -16.61 1.68 -25.50
CA LYS A 28 -15.39 0.97 -25.95
C LYS A 28 -14.17 1.08 -25.02
N SER A 29 -14.30 1.67 -23.83
CA SER A 29 -13.26 1.67 -22.80
C SER A 29 -13.70 0.83 -21.61
N LYS A 30 -12.77 0.06 -21.05
CA LYS A 30 -12.98 -0.75 -19.85
C LYS A 30 -11.79 -0.61 -18.92
N VAL A 31 -12.04 -0.68 -17.61
CA VAL A 31 -10.99 -0.70 -16.59
C VAL A 31 -10.95 -2.12 -16.04
N VAL A 32 -9.80 -2.76 -16.11
CA VAL A 32 -9.57 -4.06 -15.47
C VAL A 32 -8.96 -3.78 -14.11
N LEU A 33 -9.67 -4.13 -13.05
CA LEU A 33 -9.20 -4.01 -11.67
C LEU A 33 -8.65 -5.36 -11.22
N GLU A 34 -7.34 -5.42 -11.04
CA GLU A 34 -6.65 -6.54 -10.39
C GLU A 34 -6.50 -6.26 -8.89
N GLU A 35 -6.24 -7.30 -8.08
CA GLU A 35 -6.26 -7.28 -6.61
C GLU A 35 -5.69 -6.00 -5.98
N GLY A 36 -4.41 -5.69 -6.20
CA GLY A 36 -3.79 -4.52 -5.55
C GLY A 36 -4.49 -3.19 -5.86
N LEU A 37 -5.00 -3.01 -7.09
CA LEU A 37 -5.72 -1.80 -7.46
C LEU A 37 -7.18 -1.84 -7.01
N SER A 38 -7.83 -3.01 -7.06
CA SER A 38 -9.20 -3.18 -6.59
C SER A 38 -9.28 -2.93 -5.09
N ASP A 39 -8.34 -3.47 -4.32
CA ASP A 39 -8.27 -3.32 -2.86
C ASP A 39 -8.01 -1.87 -2.48
N LEU A 40 -7.08 -1.20 -3.18
CA LEU A 40 -6.79 0.23 -2.98
C LEU A 40 -8.03 1.10 -3.15
N LEU A 41 -8.82 0.80 -4.18
CA LEU A 41 -9.97 1.62 -4.59
C LEU A 41 -11.30 1.17 -3.96
N GLY A 42 -11.31 0.07 -3.21
CA GLY A 42 -12.50 -0.47 -2.54
C GLY A 42 -13.45 -1.24 -3.47
N PHE A 43 -12.94 -1.86 -4.53
CA PHE A 43 -13.69 -2.74 -5.44
C PHE A 43 -13.28 -4.20 -5.23
N HIS A 44 -14.08 -5.11 -5.78
CA HIS A 44 -13.60 -6.47 -6.02
C HIS A 44 -12.80 -6.53 -7.33
N PRO A 45 -11.91 -7.51 -7.54
CA PRO A 45 -11.24 -7.70 -8.82
C PRO A 45 -12.26 -8.02 -9.91
N HIS A 46 -12.46 -7.10 -10.86
CA HIS A 46 -13.37 -7.28 -12.00
C HIS A 46 -13.15 -6.20 -13.07
N VAL A 47 -13.95 -6.27 -14.13
CA VAL A 47 -13.95 -5.31 -15.24
C VAL A 47 -15.07 -4.29 -15.04
N VAL A 48 -14.70 -3.00 -14.99
CA VAL A 48 -15.66 -1.89 -14.89
C VAL A 48 -15.96 -1.34 -16.27
N GLU A 49 -17.25 -1.31 -16.62
CA GLU A 49 -17.81 -0.72 -17.83
C GLU A 49 -18.96 0.24 -17.49
N GLY A 50 -18.94 1.47 -18.03
CA GLY A 50 -19.93 2.49 -17.71
C GLY A 50 -19.58 3.29 -16.46
N VAL A 51 -20.50 3.37 -15.50
CA VAL A 51 -20.30 4.14 -14.26
C VAL A 51 -20.54 3.25 -13.07
N GLU A 52 -19.53 3.13 -12.21
CA GLU A 52 -19.60 2.30 -11.01
C GLU A 52 -18.96 3.02 -9.82
N GLU A 53 -19.49 2.76 -8.63
CA GLU A 53 -18.97 3.28 -7.36
C GLU A 53 -18.53 2.10 -6.50
N SER A 54 -17.41 2.27 -5.80
CA SER A 54 -16.75 1.23 -5.01
C SER A 54 -17.67 0.67 -3.91
N SER A 55 -17.64 -0.65 -3.71
CA SER A 55 -18.38 -1.36 -2.64
C SER A 55 -17.82 -1.09 -1.25
N PHE A 56 -16.56 -0.72 -1.16
CA PHE A 56 -15.86 -0.37 0.07
C PHE A 56 -15.25 1.03 -0.03
N VAL A 57 -14.79 1.55 1.11
CA VAL A 57 -13.99 2.78 1.14
C VAL A 57 -12.63 2.50 0.49
N ALA A 58 -12.06 3.52 -0.16
CA ALA A 58 -10.68 3.43 -0.63
C ALA A 58 -9.74 3.37 0.56
N ASP A 59 -8.86 2.38 0.55
CA ASP A 59 -7.89 2.13 1.61
C ASP A 59 -6.50 1.86 1.02
N PRO A 60 -5.56 2.82 1.11
CA PRO A 60 -4.18 2.60 0.69
C PRO A 60 -3.48 1.46 1.44
N GLN A 61 -3.89 1.14 2.67
CA GLN A 61 -3.29 0.06 3.45
C GLN A 61 -3.72 -1.32 2.97
N ALA A 62 -4.94 -1.45 2.43
CA ALA A 62 -5.44 -2.71 1.88
C ALA A 62 -4.59 -3.21 0.70
N ALA A 63 -4.09 -2.30 -0.14
CA ALA A 63 -3.26 -2.65 -1.30
C ALA A 63 -1.80 -2.94 -0.97
N PHE A 64 -1.32 -2.42 0.16
CA PHE A 64 0.07 -2.52 0.57
C PHE A 64 0.15 -2.95 2.04
N PRO A 65 -0.23 -4.19 2.37
CA PRO A 65 -0.12 -4.69 3.73
C PRO A 65 1.37 -4.81 4.08
N VAL A 66 1.83 -3.97 4.99
CA VAL A 66 3.21 -3.92 5.44
C VAL A 66 3.30 -3.98 6.95
N PHE A 67 4.36 -4.63 7.43
CA PHE A 67 4.76 -4.65 8.82
C PHE A 67 6.01 -3.78 8.99
N TYR A 68 6.01 -2.89 9.97
CA TYR A 68 7.16 -2.06 10.30
C TYR A 68 7.93 -2.75 11.41
N VAL A 69 9.22 -3.00 11.18
CA VAL A 69 10.14 -3.57 12.16
C VAL A 69 10.97 -2.43 12.72
N TYR A 70 10.89 -2.20 14.02
CA TYR A 70 11.66 -1.20 14.74
C TYR A 70 12.82 -1.84 15.49
N SER A 71 13.87 -1.06 15.77
CA SER A 71 14.93 -1.51 16.65
C SER A 71 15.62 -0.37 17.35
N ASP A 72 15.89 -0.53 18.65
CA ASP A 72 16.44 0.48 19.54
C ASP A 72 17.88 0.93 19.23
N ILE A 73 18.55 0.24 18.31
CA ILE A 73 19.89 0.60 17.83
C ILE A 73 19.91 1.45 16.56
N VAL A 74 18.78 1.61 15.87
CA VAL A 74 18.70 2.32 14.59
C VAL A 74 18.48 3.81 14.83
N GLN A 75 19.17 4.66 14.06
CA GLN A 75 18.92 6.10 14.10
C GLN A 75 17.49 6.40 13.61
N PRO A 76 16.69 7.20 14.33
CA PRO A 76 15.34 7.54 13.92
C PRO A 76 15.29 8.15 12.52
N VAL A 77 14.30 7.72 11.74
CA VAL A 77 13.98 8.26 10.42
C VAL A 77 12.52 8.69 10.38
N VAL A 78 12.18 9.56 9.44
CA VAL A 78 10.80 10.00 9.25
C VAL A 78 9.97 8.86 8.65
N VAL A 79 8.93 8.45 9.36
CA VAL A 79 7.94 7.46 8.95
C VAL A 79 6.56 8.10 9.01
N GLY A 80 6.06 8.54 7.86
CA GLY A 80 4.80 9.28 7.79
C GLY A 80 4.91 10.64 8.50
N HIS A 81 4.27 10.77 9.67
CA HIS A 81 4.23 12.02 10.45
C HIS A 81 5.03 11.94 11.76
N VAL A 82 5.75 10.83 12.00
CA VAL A 82 6.57 10.61 13.21
C VAL A 82 8.02 10.30 12.83
N GLU A 83 8.94 10.53 13.76
CA GLU A 83 10.29 9.98 13.69
C GLU A 83 10.33 8.69 14.50
N ALA A 84 10.79 7.59 13.90
CA ALA A 84 10.83 6.28 14.53
C ALA A 84 12.11 5.53 14.16
N PRO A 85 12.64 4.65 15.04
CA PRO A 85 13.85 3.88 14.79
C PRO A 85 13.56 2.67 13.89
N LEU A 86 13.16 2.96 12.64
CA LEU A 86 12.71 1.98 11.67
C LEU A 86 13.89 1.17 11.11
N LEU A 87 13.90 -0.13 11.41
CA LEU A 87 14.90 -1.07 10.89
C LEU A 87 14.52 -1.56 9.48
N ARG A 88 13.25 -1.89 9.24
CA ARG A 88 12.80 -2.38 7.93
C ARG A 88 11.27 -2.30 7.78
N VAL A 89 10.81 -2.12 6.55
CA VAL A 89 9.41 -2.36 6.16
C VAL A 89 9.33 -3.73 5.47
N VAL A 90 8.53 -4.63 6.00
CA VAL A 90 8.31 -6.00 5.49
C VAL A 90 6.95 -6.05 4.81
N ARG A 91 6.90 -6.54 3.57
CA ARG A 91 5.60 -6.81 2.91
C ARG A 91 4.99 -8.07 3.49
N ILE A 92 3.72 -7.99 3.85
CA ILE A 92 2.93 -9.14 4.28
C ILE A 92 2.37 -9.81 3.02
N SER A 93 2.37 -11.13 3.01
CA SER A 93 1.77 -11.95 1.97
C SER A 93 1.02 -13.12 2.61
N GLY A 94 0.24 -13.86 1.83
CA GLY A 94 -0.52 -15.00 2.34
C GLY A 94 -1.88 -14.61 2.92
N LYS A 95 -2.55 -15.57 3.54
CA LYS A 95 -3.89 -15.45 4.12
C LYS A 95 -3.81 -15.47 5.65
N ASP A 96 -4.92 -15.10 6.28
CA ASP A 96 -5.06 -15.22 7.72
C ASP A 96 -4.79 -16.66 8.19
N GLY A 97 -3.94 -16.80 9.20
CA GLY A 97 -3.46 -18.09 9.72
C GLY A 97 -2.20 -18.66 9.03
N ASP A 98 -1.73 -18.09 7.93
CA ASP A 98 -0.51 -18.55 7.27
C ASP A 98 0.75 -18.13 8.05
N VAL A 99 1.74 -19.03 8.12
CA VAL A 99 3.10 -18.70 8.58
C VAL A 99 3.93 -18.30 7.37
N ILE A 100 4.30 -17.03 7.29
CA ILE A 100 5.15 -16.49 6.21
C ILE A 100 6.61 -16.38 6.63
N SER A 101 7.51 -16.71 5.71
CA SER A 101 8.95 -16.51 5.85
C SER A 101 9.47 -15.66 4.69
N ALA A 102 10.09 -14.53 5.00
CA ALA A 102 10.66 -13.63 4.01
C ALA A 102 12.20 -13.69 4.06
N HIS A 103 12.81 -14.05 2.93
CA HIS A 103 14.27 -14.06 2.76
C HIS A 103 14.73 -12.86 1.94
N TYR A 104 15.85 -12.25 2.33
CA TYR A 104 16.40 -11.06 1.68
C TYR A 104 17.88 -11.28 1.36
N ASP A 105 18.20 -11.43 0.07
CA ASP A 105 19.57 -11.74 -0.37
C ASP A 105 20.54 -10.55 -0.22
N ARG A 106 20.00 -9.32 -0.29
CA ARG A 106 20.80 -8.09 -0.27
C ARG A 106 20.90 -7.54 1.15
N PRO A 107 22.12 -7.27 1.66
CA PRO A 107 22.30 -6.65 2.96
C PRO A 107 21.66 -5.25 2.98
N HIS A 108 21.02 -4.92 4.09
CA HIS A 108 20.40 -3.62 4.31
C HIS A 108 21.17 -2.90 5.40
N TYR A 109 21.88 -1.85 5.01
CA TYR A 109 22.65 -1.03 5.93
C TYR A 109 21.79 0.14 6.40
N VAL A 110 21.69 0.31 7.71
CA VAL A 110 21.02 1.43 8.37
C VAL A 110 21.99 2.11 9.34
N PRO A 111 21.92 3.44 9.49
CA PRO A 111 22.72 4.14 10.48
C PRO A 111 22.30 3.72 11.89
N VAL A 112 23.29 3.53 12.76
CA VAL A 112 23.08 3.19 14.17
C VAL A 112 23.14 4.43 15.06
N ILE A 113 22.31 4.48 16.09
CA ILE A 113 22.28 5.59 17.06
C ILE A 113 23.42 5.54 18.08
N ARG A 114 24.02 4.36 18.30
CA ARG A 114 25.10 4.14 19.27
C ARG A 114 26.10 3.10 18.77
N GLN A 115 27.37 3.29 19.14
CA GLN A 115 28.47 2.41 18.72
C GLN A 115 28.65 1.18 19.63
N TYR A 116 28.24 1.30 20.90
CA TYR A 116 28.36 0.23 21.89
C TYR A 116 26.97 -0.07 22.46
N PHE A 117 26.62 -1.35 22.51
CA PHE A 117 25.38 -1.85 23.06
C PHE A 117 25.61 -3.28 23.56
N GLN A 118 24.82 -3.70 24.55
CA GLN A 118 24.84 -5.07 25.08
C GLN A 118 23.63 -5.87 24.61
N THR A 119 22.51 -5.18 24.37
CA THR A 119 21.23 -5.75 23.95
C THR A 119 20.75 -5.04 22.69
N ILE A 120 20.00 -5.76 21.85
CA ILE A 120 19.26 -5.24 20.71
C ILE A 120 17.81 -5.66 20.92
N GLU A 121 16.92 -4.69 20.88
CA GLU A 121 15.48 -4.91 20.93
C GLU A 121 14.89 -4.74 19.52
N ILE A 122 13.92 -5.61 19.19
CA ILE A 122 13.21 -5.61 17.90
C ILE A 122 11.71 -5.69 18.21
N GLU A 123 10.95 -4.75 17.67
CA GLU A 123 9.49 -4.63 17.82
C GLU A 123 8.77 -4.57 16.47
#